data_AF-A0A366CUX4-F1
#
_entry.id   AF-A0A366CUX4-F1
#
_cell.length_a   1.000
_cell.length_b   1.000
_cell.length_c   1.000
_cell.angle_alpha   90.00
_cell.angle_beta   90.00
_cell.angle_gamma   90.00
#
_symmetry.space_group_name_H-M   'P 1'
#
loop_
_entity.id
_entity.type
_entity.pdbx_description
1 polymer ?
#
loop_
_entity_poly.entity_id
_entity_poly.type
_entity_poly.pdbx_seq_one_letter_code
_entity_poly.pdbx_strand_id
1 'polypeptide(L)' 'MSVPVDLDRLDQNADPDAELAGQLSSPLLSRLVRTTVGLSPESIDLLTRISDRLRTAEGALPDPAYF' A
#
# COMPACT_ATOMS: atom_id res chain seq x y z
N MET A 1 -4.64 18.11 14.83
CA MET A 1 -5.17 18.19 13.46
C MET A 1 -4.17 17.50 12.55
N SER A 2 -4.50 16.34 11.99
CA SER A 2 -3.61 15.64 11.05
C SER A 2 -3.75 16.33 9.70
N VAL A 3 -2.67 16.95 9.22
CA VAL A 3 -2.64 17.54 7.89
C VAL A 3 -2.75 16.38 6.89
N PRO A 4 -3.68 16.40 5.93
CA PRO A 4 -3.73 15.39 4.90
C PRO A 4 -2.40 15.44 4.14
N VAL A 5 -1.67 14.33 4.16
CA VAL A 5 -0.45 14.18 3.37
C VAL A 5 -0.84 14.34 1.91
N ASP A 6 -0.32 15.37 1.27
CA ASP A 6 -0.49 15.65 -0.15
C ASP A 6 0.38 14.66 -0.94
N LEU A 7 -0.22 13.51 -1.24
CA LEU A 7 0.42 12.41 -1.94
C LEU A 7 0.76 12.78 -3.39
N ASP A 8 0.05 13.76 -3.98
CA ASP A 8 0.29 14.22 -5.34
C ASP A 8 1.61 15.01 -5.44
N ARG A 9 2.05 15.60 -4.34
CA ARG A 9 3.33 16.31 -4.27
C ARG A 9 4.54 15.36 -4.19
N LEU A 10 4.37 14.15 -3.67
CA LEU A 10 5.43 13.13 -3.60
C LEU A 10 5.76 12.52 -4.97
N ASP A 11 4.79 12.57 -5.90
CA ASP A 11 4.87 12.05 -7.27
C ASP A 11 5.87 12.83 -8.18
N GLN A 12 6.37 13.99 -7.73
CA GLN A 12 7.25 14.85 -8.53
C GLN A 12 8.71 14.38 -8.60
N ASN A 13 9.10 13.40 -7.76
CA ASN A 13 10.34 12.64 -7.95
C ASN A 13 9.97 11.40 -8.77
N ALA A 14 10.11 11.49 -10.09
CA ALA A 14 9.69 10.46 -11.05
C ALA A 14 10.41 9.12 -10.82
N ASP A 15 9.85 8.32 -9.91
CA ASP A 15 10.10 6.90 -9.81
C ASP A 15 9.27 6.23 -10.91
N PRO A 16 9.88 5.44 -11.82
CA PRO A 16 9.13 4.72 -12.85
C PRO A 16 8.02 3.83 -12.27
N ASP A 17 8.14 3.39 -11.01
CA ASP A 17 7.11 2.61 -10.34
C ASP A 17 5.87 3.47 -9.96
N ALA A 18 6.02 4.79 -9.83
CA ALA A 18 4.91 5.71 -9.62
C ALA A 18 4.05 5.88 -10.89
N GLU A 19 4.65 5.81 -12.07
CA GLU A 19 3.92 5.81 -13.35
C GLU A 19 3.05 4.56 -13.49
N LEU A 20 3.54 3.39 -13.03
CA LEU A 20 2.78 2.14 -13.04
C LEU A 20 1.53 2.22 -12.16
N ALA A 21 1.59 2.96 -11.05
CA ALA A 21 0.44 3.17 -10.18
C ALA A 21 -0.70 3.92 -10.87
N GLY A 22 -0.37 4.83 -11.80
CA GLY A 22 -1.35 5.58 -12.61
C GLY A 22 -2.09 4.73 -13.64
N GLN A 23 -1.58 3.53 -13.96
CA GLN A 23 -2.18 2.61 -14.93
C GLN A 23 -3.23 1.68 -14.31
N LEU A 24 -3.36 1.66 -12.98
CA LEU A 24 -4.34 0.85 -12.28
C LEU A 24 -5.75 1.44 -12.44
N SER A 25 -6.70 0.63 -12.91
CA SER A 25 -8.10 1.06 -13.10
C SER A 25 -8.86 1.31 -11.79
N SER A 26 -8.36 0.78 -10.66
CA SER A 26 -8.95 1.00 -9.34
C SER A 26 -8.29 2.20 -8.66
N PRO A 27 -9.04 3.28 -8.35
CA PRO A 27 -8.50 4.45 -7.66
C PRO A 27 -7.91 4.12 -6.28
N LEU A 28 -8.50 3.14 -5.58
CA LEU A 28 -8.03 2.70 -4.27
C LEU A 28 -6.68 1.98 -4.37
N LEU A 29 -6.53 1.10 -5.37
CA LEU A 29 -5.26 0.40 -5.59
C LEU A 29 -4.18 1.36 -6.10
N SER A 30 -4.53 2.27 -7.00
CA SER A 30 -3.62 3.32 -7.49
C SER A 30 -3.04 4.15 -6.34
N ARG A 31 -3.91 4.61 -5.43
CA ARG A 31 -3.49 5.35 -4.23
C ARG A 31 -2.59 4.51 -3.33
N LEU A 32 -2.93 3.25 -3.10
CA LEU A 32 -2.13 2.37 -2.24
C LEU A 32 -0.73 2.16 -2.83
N VAL A 33 -0.62 1.88 -4.13
CA VAL A 33 0.68 1.70 -4.79
C VAL A 33 1.50 2.99 -4.69
N ARG A 34 0.91 4.16 -5.02
CA ARG A 34 1.58 5.47 -4.88
C ARG A 34 2.13 5.70 -3.47
N THR A 35 1.40 5.30 -2.43
CA THR A 35 1.87 5.46 -1.03
C THR A 35 3.02 4.54 -0.65
N THR A 36 3.24 3.47 -1.41
CA THR A 36 4.28 2.48 -1.13
C THR A 36 5.52 2.61 -2.01
N VAL A 37 5.47 3.41 -3.07
CA VAL A 37 6.63 3.68 -3.93
C VAL A 37 7.75 4.34 -3.12
N GLY A 38 8.99 3.90 -3.34
CA GLY A 38 10.17 4.39 -2.64
C GLY A 38 10.36 3.87 -1.21
N LEU A 39 9.48 2.99 -0.71
CA LEU A 39 9.70 2.30 0.56
C LEU A 39 10.78 1.23 0.44
N SER A 40 11.48 0.96 1.54
CA SER A 40 12.44 -0.14 1.59
C SER A 40 11.75 -1.51 1.50
N PRO A 41 12.44 -2.56 1.05
CA PRO A 41 11.89 -3.93 1.02
C PRO A 41 11.34 -4.38 2.39
N GLU A 42 12.03 -4.06 3.48
CA GLU A 42 11.59 -4.41 4.85
C GLU A 42 10.28 -3.71 5.23
N SER A 43 10.08 -2.48 4.73
CA SER A 43 8.84 -1.73 4.95
C SER A 43 7.68 -2.34 4.16
N ILE A 44 7.93 -2.78 2.93
CA ILE A 44 6.95 -3.50 2.10
C ILE A 44 6.57 -4.84 2.74
N ASP A 45 7.54 -5.59 3.28
CA ASP A 45 7.29 -6.85 4.00
C ASP A 45 6.42 -6.62 5.24
N LEU A 46 6.68 -5.54 5.99
CA LEU A 46 5.87 -5.18 7.14
C LEU A 46 4.42 -4.87 6.73
N LEU A 47 4.22 -4.06 5.69
CA LEU A 47 2.89 -3.74 5.16
C LEU A 47 2.15 -4.98 4.67
N THR A 48 2.87 -5.93 4.08
CA THR A 48 2.31 -7.21 3.64
C THR A 48 1.77 -8.00 4.83
N ARG A 49 2.57 -8.15 5.90
CA ARG A 49 2.14 -8.83 7.13
C ARG A 49 0.95 -8.15 7.81
N ILE A 50 0.91 -6.82 7.82
CA ILE A 50 -0.23 -6.06 8.33
C ILE A 50 -1.47 -6.34 7.49
N SER A 51 -1.33 -6.33 6.16
CA SER A 51 -2.42 -6.61 5.23
C SER A 51 -3.00 -8.02 5.43
N ASP A 52 -2.14 -9.01 5.65
CA ASP A 52 -2.58 -10.38 5.93
C ASP A 52 -3.36 -10.45 7.25
N ARG A 53 -2.87 -9.78 8.30
CA ARG A 53 -3.59 -9.72 9.59
C ARG A 53 -4.95 -9.02 9.46
N LEU A 54 -5.05 -7.97 8.64
CA LEU A 54 -6.33 -7.32 8.34
C LEU A 54 -7.28 -8.27 7.62
N ARG A 55 -6.81 -8.95 6.57
CA ARG A 55 -7.62 -9.94 5.84
C ARG A 55 -8.07 -11.09 6.74
N THR A 56 -7.23 -11.56 7.64
CA THR A 56 -7.63 -12.54 8.66
C THR A 56 -8.73 -11.99 9.56
N ALA A 57 -8.58 -10.76 10.08
CA ALA A 57 -9.59 -10.12 10.93
C ALA A 57 -10.92 -9.88 10.19
N GLU A 58 -10.87 -9.65 8.87
CA GLU A 58 -12.03 -9.51 7.99
C GLU A 58 -12.61 -10.85 7.52
N GLY A 59 -11.99 -11.97 7.89
CA GLY A 59 -12.40 -13.32 7.46
C GLY A 59 -12.09 -13.65 5.99
N ALA A 60 -11.30 -12.80 5.32
CA ALA A 60 -10.86 -13.00 3.94
C ALA A 60 -9.66 -13.96 3.82
N LEU A 61 -8.91 -14.17 4.90
CA LEU A 61 -7.88 -15.20 5.01
C LEU A 61 -8.15 -16.09 6.23
N PRO A 62 -7.80 -17.38 6.19
CA PRO A 62 -7.88 -18.24 7.37
C PRO A 62 -6.93 -17.73 8.46
N ASP A 63 -7.37 -17.83 9.71
CA ASP A 63 -6.58 -17.37 10.85
C ASP A 63 -5.45 -18.38 11.14
N PRO A 64 -4.17 -17.96 11.05
CA PRO A 64 -3.05 -18.84 11.36
C PRO A 64 -3.04 -19.31 12.83
N ALA A 65 -3.78 -18.66 13.74
CA ALA A 65 -3.95 -19.12 15.12
C ALA A 65 -4.89 -20.33 15.28
N TYR A 66 -5.59 -20.72 14.22
CA TYR A 66 -6.51 -21.87 14.19
C TYR A 66 -5.98 -23.05 13.36
N PHE A 67 -4.67 -23.10 13.09
CA PHE A 67 -3.97 -24.24 12.48
C PHE A 67 -3.07 -24.97 13.47
#